data_AF-A0A2N9FBU7-F1
#
_entry.id   AF-A0A2N9FBU7-F1
#
_cell.length_a   1.000
_cell.length_b   1.000
_cell.length_c   1.000
_cell.angle_alpha   90.00
_cell.angle_beta   90.00
_cell.angle_gamma   90.00
#
_symmetry.space_group_name_H-M   'P 1'
#
loop_
_entity.id
_entity.type
_entity.pdbx_description
1 polymer ?
#
loop_
_entity_poly.entity_id
_entity_poly.type
_entity_poly.pdbx_seq_one_letter_code
_entity_poly.pdbx_strand_id
1 'polypeptide(L)'
;MMPPELQPRSFRPYISSSVSTPSFSSFNNGSPYSSPNSNPNPNPGFTSSSSSRSLKNSRFSASTFGYNARIAIALVPCAAFLLDLGGTPVLATLTLGLMVSYILDSLNFKPGAFFAVWLSLLFGQIAFFFASAYSLRQSFNSVPLTLLSAFLCAKTNFLIGVWASLQFKWIQIENPSIVLALERLLFASIPFAASSLFTWATISALGMNNASYYLMVFNCVFYWLYSIPRLSSFKSKHEAKYHGGEIPDDNLILGPLESCFHTLNLLFFPLLFHIASHYSVIFSSAASIADLFLLFFIPFLFQLYASTRGALWWVTKNPNQLHSIRVVNGAVALVVVVICLEVRVVFHSFGRYIQVPPPLNYLLVTVTMLGGASGAAAYAVGMISNAFSSVAFTTLAVIVSAAGAIVVGFPIVVDCFA
;
A
#
# COMPACT_ATOMS: atom_id res chain seq x y z
N MET A 1 -0.80 -20.14 -7.26
CA MET A 1 -2.25 -20.31 -7.01
C MET A 1 -2.73 -19.10 -6.22
N MET A 2 -3.63 -18.29 -6.79
CA MET A 2 -4.16 -17.08 -6.12
C MET A 2 -5.29 -17.47 -5.15
N PRO A 3 -5.47 -16.72 -4.03
CA PRO A 3 -6.59 -16.92 -3.12
C PRO A 3 -7.94 -16.57 -3.78
N PRO A 4 -9.02 -17.27 -3.41
CA PRO A 4 -10.33 -17.20 -4.09
C PRO A 4 -11.05 -15.84 -3.99
N GLU A 5 -10.55 -14.88 -3.21
CA GLU A 5 -11.16 -13.54 -3.07
C GLU A 5 -10.74 -12.54 -4.16
N LEU A 6 -9.82 -12.92 -5.07
CA LEU A 6 -9.28 -12.03 -6.11
C LEU A 6 -9.66 -12.43 -7.55
N GLN A 7 -10.61 -13.37 -7.73
CA GLN A 7 -11.13 -13.65 -9.06
C GLN A 7 -12.23 -12.64 -9.47
N PRO A 8 -12.11 -12.00 -10.65
CA PRO A 8 -13.17 -11.15 -11.17
C PRO A 8 -14.40 -12.01 -11.48
N ARG A 9 -15.54 -11.71 -10.85
CA ARG A 9 -16.82 -12.39 -11.14
C ARG A 9 -17.24 -12.09 -12.58
N SER A 10 -17.10 -13.09 -13.45
CA SER A 10 -17.71 -13.10 -14.77
C SER A 10 -19.24 -13.10 -14.64
N PHE A 11 -19.90 -12.07 -15.16
CA PHE A 11 -21.35 -12.01 -15.32
C PHE A 11 -21.83 -13.19 -16.17
N ARG A 12 -22.64 -14.08 -15.60
CA ARG A 12 -23.37 -15.11 -16.34
C ARG A 12 -24.86 -14.76 -16.30
N PRO A 13 -25.54 -14.54 -17.44
CA PRO A 13 -26.99 -14.34 -17.43
C PRO A 13 -27.67 -15.68 -17.09
N TYR A 14 -28.55 -15.65 -16.09
CA TYR A 14 -29.39 -16.80 -15.72
C TYR A 14 -30.42 -17.03 -16.83
N ILE A 15 -30.28 -18.15 -17.55
CA ILE A 15 -31.38 -18.76 -18.30
C ILE A 15 -32.02 -19.77 -17.36
N SER A 16 -33.23 -19.46 -16.88
CA SER A 16 -34.10 -20.41 -16.19
C SER A 16 -34.49 -21.53 -17.16
N SER A 17 -34.17 -22.77 -16.81
CA SER A 17 -34.84 -23.95 -17.37
C SER A 17 -35.64 -24.62 -16.26
N SER A 18 -36.94 -24.39 -16.33
CA SER A 18 -37.99 -25.08 -15.61
C SER A 18 -38.04 -26.55 -16.01
N VAL A 19 -37.91 -27.49 -15.06
CA VAL A 19 -38.57 -28.80 -15.13
C VAL A 19 -39.04 -29.18 -13.72
N SER A 20 -40.35 -29.40 -13.67
CA SER A 20 -41.26 -29.86 -12.62
C SER A 20 -40.84 -31.09 -11.79
N THR A 21 -41.23 -31.12 -10.51
CA THR A 21 -42.23 -32.08 -9.97
C THR A 21 -42.77 -31.64 -8.59
N PRO A 22 -44.05 -31.90 -8.26
CA PRO A 22 -44.73 -31.37 -7.07
C PRO A 22 -44.80 -32.38 -5.91
N SER A 23 -44.96 -31.92 -4.68
CA SER A 23 -45.50 -32.73 -3.59
C SER A 23 -46.44 -31.90 -2.71
N PHE A 24 -47.67 -32.41 -2.60
CA PHE A 24 -48.85 -31.77 -2.02
C PHE A 24 -48.80 -31.65 -0.48
N SER A 25 -49.47 -30.61 0.00
CA SER A 25 -49.81 -30.31 1.38
C SER A 25 -50.91 -31.22 1.95
N SER A 26 -50.76 -31.67 3.21
CA SER A 26 -51.87 -32.16 4.04
C SER A 26 -52.22 -31.15 5.15
N PHE A 27 -53.51 -30.83 5.22
CA PHE A 27 -54.16 -29.91 6.16
C PHE A 27 -54.26 -30.43 7.60
N ASN A 28 -54.17 -29.54 8.59
CA ASN A 28 -55.13 -29.39 9.70
C ASN A 28 -54.76 -28.11 10.51
N ASN A 29 -55.53 -27.01 10.48
CA ASN A 29 -56.84 -26.71 11.09
C ASN A 29 -56.72 -26.13 12.53
N GLY A 30 -57.20 -24.89 12.74
CA GLY A 30 -57.41 -24.29 14.08
C GLY A 30 -56.99 -22.82 14.26
N SER A 31 -57.86 -21.89 13.86
CA SER A 31 -57.84 -20.42 14.12
C SER A 31 -58.51 -20.07 15.48
N PRO A 32 -58.87 -18.81 15.85
CA PRO A 32 -58.19 -17.49 15.90
C PRO A 32 -58.41 -16.71 17.26
N TYR A 33 -57.88 -15.47 17.38
CA TYR A 33 -58.16 -14.43 18.43
C TYR A 33 -57.55 -14.70 19.85
N SER A 34 -57.16 -13.76 20.72
CA SER A 34 -57.47 -12.33 20.96
C SER A 34 -56.46 -11.72 21.96
N SER A 35 -56.07 -10.45 21.73
CA SER A 35 -55.95 -9.29 22.64
C SER A 35 -55.33 -9.33 24.06
N PRO A 36 -54.83 -8.18 24.58
CA PRO A 36 -53.87 -8.07 25.69
C PRO A 36 -54.47 -7.57 27.03
N ASN A 37 -53.59 -7.45 28.05
CA ASN A 37 -53.71 -6.85 29.40
C ASN A 37 -54.24 -7.72 30.55
N SER A 38 -53.45 -7.85 31.63
CA SER A 38 -53.57 -7.04 32.87
C SER A 38 -52.78 -7.64 34.06
N ASN A 39 -51.75 -6.91 34.58
CA ASN A 39 -51.35 -6.60 35.99
C ASN A 39 -51.49 -7.64 37.15
N PRO A 40 -51.00 -7.39 38.39
CA PRO A 40 -49.72 -6.81 38.90
C PRO A 40 -49.13 -7.51 40.16
N ASN A 41 -47.78 -7.57 40.33
CA ASN A 41 -46.97 -7.68 41.60
C ASN A 41 -47.30 -8.78 42.67
N PRO A 42 -46.49 -9.03 43.74
CA PRO A 42 -45.13 -8.59 44.11
C PRO A 42 -44.15 -9.74 44.52
N ASN A 43 -42.85 -9.41 44.56
CA ASN A 43 -41.69 -10.15 45.12
C ASN A 43 -41.87 -10.57 46.61
N PRO A 44 -41.03 -11.44 47.25
CA PRO A 44 -39.58 -11.66 47.00
C PRO A 44 -39.04 -13.10 47.15
N GLY A 45 -37.94 -13.42 46.47
CA GLY A 45 -37.21 -14.68 46.69
C GLY A 45 -35.75 -14.57 46.25
N PHE A 46 -34.86 -14.42 47.22
CA PHE A 46 -33.41 -14.41 47.04
C PHE A 46 -32.92 -15.71 46.40
N THR A 47 -32.29 -15.61 45.22
CA THR A 47 -31.13 -16.43 44.87
C THR A 47 -30.19 -15.62 44.00
N SER A 48 -29.02 -15.35 44.57
CA SER A 48 -27.82 -14.84 43.92
C SER A 48 -27.37 -15.77 42.79
N SER A 49 -27.52 -15.33 41.55
CA SER A 49 -26.66 -15.77 40.45
C SER A 49 -25.87 -14.57 39.95
N SER A 50 -24.65 -14.49 40.48
CA SER A 50 -23.46 -13.88 39.86
C SER A 50 -23.65 -13.37 38.43
N SER A 51 -23.69 -12.04 38.33
CA SER A 51 -23.14 -11.22 37.25
C SER A 51 -22.43 -11.96 36.11
N SER A 52 -23.16 -12.42 35.11
CA SER A 52 -22.64 -12.62 33.75
C SER A 52 -22.70 -11.30 32.97
N ARG A 53 -21.91 -10.31 33.40
CA ARG A 53 -21.55 -9.17 32.55
C ARG A 53 -20.39 -9.62 31.66
N SER A 54 -20.66 -10.33 30.57
CA SER A 54 -19.62 -10.63 29.59
C SER A 54 -20.24 -11.00 28.24
N LEU A 55 -19.74 -10.37 27.17
CA LEU A 55 -19.99 -10.65 25.75
C LEU A 55 -21.25 -10.06 25.10
N LYS A 56 -21.54 -8.77 25.33
CA LYS A 56 -22.20 -7.91 24.33
C LYS A 56 -21.19 -7.00 23.66
N ASN A 57 -20.24 -7.58 22.94
CA ASN A 57 -19.49 -6.86 21.92
C ASN A 57 -19.23 -7.82 20.74
N SER A 58 -20.31 -8.20 20.05
CA SER A 58 -20.28 -9.05 18.84
C SER A 58 -19.47 -8.45 17.68
N ARG A 59 -18.91 -7.25 17.86
CA ARG A 59 -18.08 -6.52 16.90
C ARG A 59 -16.62 -6.94 16.85
N PHE A 60 -16.17 -7.82 17.75
CA PHE A 60 -14.75 -8.18 17.89
C PHE A 60 -14.54 -9.69 17.81
N SER A 61 -13.52 -10.10 17.06
CA SER A 61 -13.08 -11.49 16.98
C SER A 61 -11.59 -11.56 17.30
N ALA A 62 -11.23 -12.29 18.36
CA ALA A 62 -9.86 -12.60 18.69
C ALA A 62 -9.33 -13.64 17.67
N SER A 63 -8.81 -13.15 16.56
CA SER A 63 -8.27 -13.96 15.47
C SER A 63 -6.77 -13.69 15.27
N THR A 64 -6.07 -14.62 14.61
CA THR A 64 -4.66 -14.43 14.26
C THR A 64 -4.51 -13.19 13.37
N PHE A 65 -3.53 -12.33 13.66
CA PHE A 65 -3.30 -11.12 12.88
C PHE A 65 -3.02 -11.45 11.40
N GLY A 66 -3.97 -11.09 10.53
CA GLY A 66 -3.98 -11.51 9.12
C GLY A 66 -2.90 -10.86 8.25
N TYR A 67 -2.32 -9.75 8.71
CA TYR A 67 -1.37 -8.95 7.94
C TYR A 67 0.10 -9.15 8.33
N ASN A 68 0.42 -10.19 9.11
CA ASN A 68 1.77 -10.50 9.59
C ASN A 68 2.81 -10.51 8.47
N ALA A 69 2.54 -11.18 7.34
CA ALA A 69 3.48 -11.24 6.22
C ALA A 69 3.80 -9.87 5.61
N ARG A 70 2.80 -8.97 5.52
CA ARG A 70 3.00 -7.61 4.98
C ARG A 70 3.87 -6.78 5.91
N ILE A 71 3.54 -6.80 7.20
CA ILE A 71 4.32 -6.09 8.22
C ILE A 71 5.75 -6.62 8.26
N ALA A 72 5.94 -7.94 8.16
CA ALA A 72 7.26 -8.55 8.14
C ALA A 72 8.11 -8.12 6.93
N ILE A 73 7.53 -8.05 5.72
CA ILE A 73 8.25 -7.59 4.52
C ILE A 73 8.84 -6.18 4.70
N ALA A 74 8.16 -5.31 5.46
CA ALA A 74 8.65 -3.96 5.75
C ALA A 74 9.58 -3.93 6.97
N LEU A 75 9.15 -4.48 8.11
CA LEU A 75 9.86 -4.30 9.39
C LEU A 75 11.06 -5.22 9.56
N VAL A 76 11.09 -6.43 8.98
CA VAL A 76 12.22 -7.35 9.15
C VAL A 76 13.50 -6.79 8.51
N PRO A 77 13.49 -6.29 7.26
CA PRO A 77 14.68 -5.66 6.71
C PRO A 77 15.08 -4.38 7.46
N CYS A 78 14.11 -3.60 7.94
CA CYS A 78 14.41 -2.45 8.80
C CYS A 78 15.08 -2.87 10.11
N ALA A 79 14.61 -3.94 10.77
CA ALA A 79 15.20 -4.46 11.99
C ALA A 79 16.63 -4.95 11.76
N ALA A 80 16.86 -5.65 10.65
CA ALA A 80 18.21 -6.09 10.26
C ALA A 80 19.15 -4.90 10.04
N PHE A 81 18.70 -3.86 9.35
CA PHE A 81 19.48 -2.64 9.16
C PHE A 81 19.76 -1.91 10.48
N LEU A 82 18.81 -1.85 11.41
CA LEU A 82 19.02 -1.27 12.73
C LEU A 82 20.01 -2.07 13.58
N LEU A 83 20.00 -3.40 13.48
CA LEU A 83 20.97 -4.26 14.14
C LEU A 83 22.38 -4.04 13.59
N ASP A 84 22.52 -3.89 12.27
CA ASP A 84 23.78 -3.60 11.61
C ASP A 84 24.35 -2.24 12.07
N LEU A 85 23.52 -1.20 12.09
CA LEU A 85 23.89 0.13 12.61
C LEU A 85 24.20 0.13 14.11
N GLY A 86 23.49 -0.69 14.89
CA GLY A 86 23.62 -0.79 16.34
C GLY A 86 24.82 -1.63 16.81
N GLY A 87 25.27 -2.56 15.97
CA GLY A 87 26.38 -3.46 16.24
C GLY A 87 26.15 -4.41 17.42
N THR A 88 27.25 -4.87 18.01
CA THR A 88 27.24 -5.89 19.07
C THR A 88 26.47 -5.50 20.33
N PRO A 89 26.47 -4.24 20.84
CA PRO A 89 25.74 -3.90 22.06
C PRO A 89 24.23 -4.05 21.92
N VAL A 90 23.68 -3.66 20.76
CA VAL A 90 22.24 -3.77 20.49
C VAL A 90 21.84 -5.23 20.30
N LEU A 91 22.66 -6.01 19.58
CA LEU A 91 22.42 -7.44 19.40
C LEU A 91 22.47 -8.20 20.74
N ALA A 92 23.45 -7.93 21.58
CA ALA A 92 23.60 -8.57 22.89
C ALA A 92 22.42 -8.26 23.83
N THR A 93 21.99 -7.00 23.90
CA THR A 93 20.86 -6.59 24.74
C THR A 93 19.54 -7.21 24.28
N LEU A 94 19.28 -7.24 22.97
CA LEU A 94 18.07 -7.85 22.41
C LEU A 94 18.08 -9.38 22.57
N THR A 95 19.21 -10.05 22.32
CA THR A 95 19.30 -11.51 22.49
C THR A 95 19.06 -11.94 23.92
N LEU A 96 19.70 -11.30 24.90
CA LEU A 96 19.48 -11.57 26.32
C LEU A 96 18.02 -11.28 26.71
N GLY A 97 17.49 -10.16 26.26
CA GLY A 97 16.11 -9.77 26.52
C GLY A 97 15.07 -10.76 25.96
N LEU A 98 15.29 -11.26 24.74
CA LEU A 98 14.46 -12.27 24.11
C LEU A 98 14.59 -13.65 24.78
N MET A 99 15.76 -13.99 25.32
CA MET A 99 15.92 -15.20 26.14
C MET A 99 15.09 -15.10 27.42
N VAL A 100 15.10 -13.95 28.10
CA VAL A 100 14.29 -13.71 29.29
C VAL A 100 12.80 -13.77 28.96
N SER A 101 12.36 -13.14 27.87
CA SER A 101 10.94 -13.19 27.48
C SER A 101 10.49 -14.61 27.11
N TYR A 102 11.36 -15.39 26.45
CA TYR A 102 11.09 -16.80 26.13
C TYR A 102 10.93 -17.65 27.40
N ILE A 103 11.81 -17.48 28.40
CA ILE A 103 11.70 -18.19 29.68
C ILE A 103 10.38 -17.82 30.37
N LEU A 104 10.03 -16.54 30.44
CA LEU A 104 8.77 -16.09 31.06
C LEU A 104 7.52 -16.62 30.33
N ASP A 105 7.57 -16.69 29.00
CA ASP A 105 6.48 -17.26 28.21
C ASP A 105 6.37 -18.78 28.43
N SER A 106 7.50 -19.49 28.53
CA SER A 106 7.53 -20.93 28.84
C SER A 106 6.97 -21.26 30.23
N LEU A 107 7.09 -20.33 31.19
CA LEU A 107 6.48 -20.42 32.52
C LEU A 107 4.99 -20.00 32.53
N ASN A 108 4.40 -19.74 31.36
CA ASN A 108 3.04 -19.24 31.17
C ASN A 108 2.76 -17.85 31.81
N PHE A 109 3.79 -17.09 32.16
CA PHE A 109 3.64 -15.74 32.69
C PHE A 109 3.57 -14.69 31.56
N LYS A 110 2.44 -14.73 30.84
CA LYS A 110 2.14 -13.87 29.65
C LYS A 110 2.42 -12.37 29.85
N PRO A 111 1.95 -11.71 30.94
CA PRO A 111 2.24 -10.28 31.11
C PRO A 111 3.73 -10.02 31.32
N GLY A 112 4.45 -10.90 32.03
CA GLY A 112 5.90 -10.76 32.18
C GLY A 112 6.66 -10.91 30.87
N ALA A 113 6.28 -11.87 30.03
CA ALA A 113 6.86 -12.01 28.69
C ALA A 113 6.64 -10.76 27.82
N PHE A 114 5.43 -10.18 27.87
CA PHE A 114 5.10 -8.94 27.19
C PHE A 114 5.98 -7.75 27.66
N PHE A 115 6.07 -7.54 28.97
CA PHE A 115 6.90 -6.46 29.52
C PHE A 115 8.39 -6.70 29.25
N ALA A 116 8.86 -7.95 29.28
CA ALA A 116 10.24 -8.30 28.95
C ALA A 116 10.58 -7.90 27.51
N VAL A 117 9.70 -8.16 26.53
CA VAL A 117 9.93 -7.73 25.14
C VAL A 117 10.08 -6.21 25.04
N TRP A 118 9.16 -5.44 25.63
CA TRP A 118 9.23 -3.97 25.59
C TRP A 118 10.46 -3.40 26.30
N LEU A 119 10.81 -3.96 27.46
CA LEU A 119 11.98 -3.57 28.22
C LEU A 119 13.27 -3.90 27.46
N SER A 120 13.30 -5.01 26.72
CA SER A 120 14.40 -5.38 25.83
C SER A 120 14.55 -4.37 24.68
N LEU A 121 13.45 -3.97 24.04
CA LEU A 121 13.47 -2.95 22.99
C LEU A 121 13.90 -1.57 23.52
N LEU A 122 13.49 -1.22 24.74
CA LEU A 122 13.90 0.02 25.41
C LEU A 122 15.41 0.03 25.71
N PHE A 123 15.93 -1.02 26.34
CA PHE A 123 17.36 -1.12 26.62
C PHE A 123 18.18 -1.25 25.34
N GLY A 124 17.68 -1.96 24.33
CA GLY A 124 18.28 -2.00 22.99
C GLY A 124 18.37 -0.61 22.35
N GLN A 125 17.34 0.23 22.50
CA GLN A 125 17.36 1.61 22.01
C GLN A 125 18.37 2.49 22.76
N ILE A 126 18.46 2.34 24.08
CA ILE A 126 19.46 3.05 24.89
C ILE A 126 20.86 2.63 24.46
N ALA A 127 21.11 1.32 24.30
CA ALA A 127 22.37 0.80 23.79
C ALA A 127 22.70 1.34 22.39
N PHE A 128 21.72 1.43 21.50
CA PHE A 128 21.87 2.02 20.16
C PHE A 128 22.31 3.48 20.23
N PHE A 129 21.71 4.29 21.12
CA PHE A 129 22.13 5.68 21.26
C PHE A 129 23.56 5.81 21.75
N PHE A 130 24.02 4.97 22.68
CA PHE A 130 25.42 5.02 23.13
C PHE A 130 26.40 4.49 22.09
N ALA A 131 26.07 3.39 21.40
CA ALA A 131 26.94 2.75 20.42
C ALA A 131 27.03 3.53 19.10
N SER A 132 25.88 3.98 18.58
CA SER A 132 25.79 4.52 17.22
C SER A 132 25.86 6.05 17.15
N ALA A 133 25.66 6.79 18.25
CA ALA A 133 25.63 8.26 18.21
C ALA A 133 26.90 8.90 17.65
N TYR A 134 28.08 8.35 17.97
CA TYR A 134 29.35 8.86 17.43
C TYR A 134 29.43 8.64 15.91
N SER A 135 29.13 7.41 15.46
CA SER A 135 29.16 7.05 14.03
C SER A 135 28.17 7.86 13.18
N LEU A 136 26.96 8.10 13.70
CA LEU A 136 25.93 8.90 13.03
C LEU A 136 26.33 10.37 12.95
N ARG A 137 26.90 10.93 14.02
CA ARG A 137 27.40 12.30 14.03
C ARG A 137 28.52 12.50 13.01
N GLN A 138 29.44 11.55 12.93
CA GLN A 138 30.54 11.59 11.96
C GLN A 138 30.02 11.52 10.52
N SER A 139 28.99 10.69 10.27
CA SER A 139 28.42 10.49 8.93
C SER A 139 27.65 11.72 8.43
N PHE A 140 26.86 12.36 9.28
CA PHE A 140 26.00 13.48 8.87
C PHE A 140 26.65 14.86 9.03
N ASN A 141 27.75 14.96 9.79
CA ASN A 141 28.42 16.21 10.15
C ASN A 141 27.46 17.33 10.61
N SER A 142 26.32 16.93 11.18
CA SER A 142 25.24 17.84 11.58
C SER A 142 24.43 17.23 12.71
N VAL A 143 24.34 17.96 13.81
CA VAL A 143 23.57 17.58 15.00
C VAL A 143 22.08 17.36 14.68
N PRO A 144 21.36 18.25 13.96
CA PRO A 144 19.92 18.06 13.74
C PRO A 144 19.61 16.82 12.93
N LEU A 145 20.41 16.50 11.91
CA LEU A 145 20.22 15.30 11.08
C LEU A 145 20.56 14.01 11.85
N THR A 146 21.55 14.08 12.76
CA THR A 146 21.87 12.99 13.69
C THR A 146 20.70 12.72 14.64
N LEU A 147 20.08 13.76 15.19
CA LEU A 147 18.90 13.60 16.05
C LEU A 147 17.69 13.07 15.28
N LEU A 148 17.46 13.56 14.04
CA LEU A 148 16.35 13.10 13.21
C LEU A 148 16.51 11.63 12.80
N SER A 149 17.71 11.20 12.42
CA SER A 149 18.00 9.80 12.11
C SER A 149 17.86 8.90 13.34
N ALA A 150 18.39 9.34 14.49
CA ALA A 150 18.19 8.64 15.76
C ALA A 150 16.70 8.50 16.13
N PHE A 151 15.90 9.54 15.88
CA PHE A 151 14.45 9.50 16.07
C PHE A 151 13.75 8.55 15.09
N LEU A 152 14.17 8.50 13.82
CA LEU A 152 13.66 7.54 12.85
C LEU A 152 13.94 6.09 13.28
N CYS A 153 15.14 5.82 13.80
CA CYS A 153 15.51 4.51 14.35
C CYS A 153 14.63 4.17 15.57
N ALA A 154 14.49 5.10 16.52
CA ALA A 154 13.65 4.92 17.70
C ALA A 154 12.18 4.69 17.36
N LYS A 155 11.64 5.46 16.40
CA LYS A 155 10.29 5.27 15.86
C LYS A 155 10.13 3.87 15.27
N THR A 156 11.09 3.40 14.50
CA THR A 156 11.02 2.06 13.88
C THR A 156 11.10 0.96 14.93
N ASN A 157 11.98 1.09 15.92
CA ASN A 157 12.07 0.16 17.04
C ASN A 157 10.75 0.11 17.84
N PHE A 158 10.10 1.26 18.04
CA PHE A 158 8.76 1.33 18.64
C PHE A 158 7.71 0.59 17.79
N LEU A 159 7.73 0.74 16.45
CA LEU A 159 6.81 0.01 15.57
C LEU A 159 7.03 -1.51 15.60
N ILE A 160 8.28 -1.97 15.76
CA ILE A 160 8.59 -3.39 15.99
C ILE A 160 7.95 -3.86 17.30
N GLY A 161 8.02 -3.06 18.37
CA GLY A 161 7.35 -3.34 19.64
C GLY A 161 5.82 -3.39 19.53
N VAL A 162 5.23 -2.48 18.74
CA VAL A 162 3.79 -2.51 18.44
C VAL A 162 3.41 -3.78 17.68
N TRP A 163 4.20 -4.18 16.68
CA TRP A 163 3.97 -5.41 15.94
C TRP A 163 4.10 -6.66 16.82
N ALA A 164 5.09 -6.69 17.72
CA ALA A 164 5.23 -7.76 18.71
C ALA A 164 4.04 -7.81 19.68
N SER A 165 3.54 -6.64 20.11
CA SER A 165 2.37 -6.53 21.01
C SER A 165 1.13 -7.20 20.43
N LEU A 166 0.89 -7.05 19.12
CA LEU A 166 -0.25 -7.67 18.44
C LEU A 166 -0.20 -9.21 18.43
N GLN A 167 0.95 -9.84 18.68
CA GLN A 167 1.07 -11.31 18.73
C GLN A 167 0.55 -11.90 20.05
N PHE A 168 0.45 -11.10 21.12
CA PHE A 168 0.00 -11.59 22.42
C PHE A 168 -1.52 -11.72 22.47
N LYS A 169 -2.06 -12.94 22.43
CA LYS A 169 -3.52 -13.18 22.52
C LYS A 169 -4.17 -12.57 23.78
N TRP A 170 -3.43 -12.49 24.88
CA TRP A 170 -3.89 -11.90 26.13
C TRP A 170 -4.33 -10.44 25.94
N ILE A 171 -3.55 -9.61 25.24
CA ILE A 171 -3.89 -8.19 25.03
C ILE A 171 -5.11 -8.01 24.11
N GLN A 172 -5.31 -8.95 23.18
CA GLN A 172 -6.45 -8.95 22.26
C GLN A 172 -7.78 -9.19 22.98
N ILE A 173 -7.76 -10.02 24.03
CA ILE A 173 -8.95 -10.35 24.82
C ILE A 173 -9.22 -9.26 25.85
N GLU A 174 -8.18 -8.78 26.54
CA GLU A 174 -8.33 -7.80 27.62
C GLU A 174 -8.70 -6.40 27.09
N ASN A 175 -8.04 -5.95 26.00
CA ASN A 175 -8.18 -4.59 25.49
C ASN A 175 -8.33 -4.54 23.95
N PRO A 176 -9.50 -4.96 23.41
CA PRO A 176 -9.71 -5.05 21.96
C PRO A 176 -9.66 -3.68 21.23
N SER A 177 -10.00 -2.59 21.91
CA SER A 177 -9.90 -1.23 21.35
C SER A 177 -8.46 -0.81 21.10
N ILE A 178 -7.54 -1.15 22.03
CA ILE A 178 -6.12 -0.87 21.91
C ILE A 178 -5.54 -1.64 20.72
N VAL A 179 -5.92 -2.91 20.55
CA VAL A 179 -5.45 -3.74 19.43
C VAL A 179 -5.86 -3.16 18.06
N LEU A 180 -7.08 -2.64 17.92
CA LEU A 180 -7.48 -1.93 16.70
C LEU A 180 -6.65 -0.66 16.48
N ALA A 181 -6.39 0.10 17.54
CA ALA A 181 -5.58 1.32 17.46
C ALA A 181 -4.13 0.99 17.06
N LEU A 182 -3.55 -0.07 17.59
CA LEU A 182 -2.21 -0.56 17.24
C LEU A 182 -2.14 -1.06 15.79
N GLU A 183 -3.16 -1.79 15.31
CA GLU A 183 -3.26 -2.19 13.89
C GLU A 183 -3.30 -0.94 12.97
N ARG A 184 -4.17 0.03 13.26
CA ARG A 184 -4.24 1.30 12.51
C ARG A 184 -2.92 2.07 12.58
N LEU A 185 -2.28 2.12 13.75
CA LEU A 185 -1.00 2.80 13.93
C LEU A 185 0.09 2.18 13.05
N LEU A 186 0.20 0.84 12.99
CA LEU A 186 1.16 0.18 12.11
C LEU A 186 0.92 0.52 10.64
N PHE A 187 -0.32 0.35 10.17
CA PHE A 187 -0.66 0.64 8.77
C PHE A 187 -0.45 2.11 8.42
N ALA A 188 -0.74 3.03 9.34
CA ALA A 188 -0.56 4.46 9.12
C ALA A 188 0.92 4.84 9.08
N SER A 189 1.77 4.27 9.94
CA SER A 189 3.12 4.79 10.18
C SER A 189 4.25 4.05 9.46
N ILE A 190 4.08 2.75 9.16
CA ILE A 190 5.12 1.93 8.50
C ILE A 190 5.55 2.48 7.15
N PRO A 191 4.66 2.92 6.24
CA PRO A 191 5.07 3.37 4.92
C PRO A 191 6.13 4.47 4.95
N PHE A 192 6.04 5.38 5.93
CA PHE A 192 7.01 6.47 6.09
C PHE A 192 8.35 5.98 6.67
N ALA A 193 8.30 5.11 7.67
CA ALA A 193 9.50 4.63 8.35
C ALA A 193 10.29 3.66 7.45
N ALA A 194 9.58 2.70 6.85
CA ALA A 194 10.17 1.68 6.00
C ALA A 194 10.72 2.27 4.70
N SER A 195 10.01 3.18 4.02
CA SER A 195 10.54 3.78 2.80
C SER A 195 11.82 4.58 3.06
N SER A 196 11.87 5.31 4.18
CA SER A 196 13.04 6.09 4.58
C SER A 196 14.24 5.19 4.92
N LEU A 197 14.04 4.12 5.70
CA LEU A 197 15.14 3.20 6.06
C LEU A 197 15.63 2.36 4.88
N PHE A 198 14.74 1.88 4.01
CA PHE A 198 15.13 1.17 2.79
C PHE A 198 15.94 2.08 1.87
N THR A 199 15.51 3.34 1.75
CA THR A 199 16.25 4.35 0.98
C THR A 199 17.61 4.60 1.59
N TRP A 200 17.70 4.77 2.91
CA TRP A 200 18.98 4.97 3.59
C TRP A 200 19.93 3.79 3.36
N ALA A 201 19.47 2.56 3.57
CA ALA A 201 20.26 1.35 3.33
C ALA A 201 20.72 1.22 1.86
N THR A 202 19.87 1.62 0.91
CA THR A 202 20.20 1.58 -0.52
C THR A 202 21.23 2.65 -0.88
N ILE A 203 21.09 3.86 -0.34
CA ILE A 203 22.05 4.96 -0.56
C ILE A 203 23.41 4.61 0.04
N SER A 204 23.46 3.95 1.20
CA SER A 204 24.74 3.51 1.78
C SER A 204 25.47 2.48 0.91
N ALA A 205 24.74 1.70 0.09
CA ALA A 205 25.33 0.72 -0.81
C ALA A 205 25.65 1.25 -2.22
N LEU A 206 24.75 2.07 -2.80
CA LEU A 206 24.79 2.49 -4.21
C LEU A 206 25.18 3.96 -4.41
N GLY A 207 25.24 4.75 -3.34
CA GLY A 207 25.53 6.19 -3.38
C GLY A 207 24.30 7.08 -3.61
N MET A 208 24.52 8.40 -3.55
CA MET A 208 23.46 9.42 -3.48
C MET A 208 22.89 9.86 -4.84
N ASN A 209 23.58 9.57 -5.95
CA ASN A 209 23.28 10.12 -7.27
C ASN A 209 21.81 9.90 -7.71
N ASN A 210 21.27 8.69 -7.51
CA ASN A 210 19.90 8.33 -7.90
C ASN A 210 18.97 8.15 -6.69
N ALA A 211 19.33 8.71 -5.52
CA ALA A 211 18.65 8.48 -4.25
C ALA A 211 17.14 8.78 -4.28
N SER A 212 16.75 9.87 -4.95
CA SER A 212 15.34 10.27 -5.13
C SER A 212 14.49 9.24 -5.89
N TYR A 213 15.08 8.56 -6.87
CA TYR A 213 14.41 7.50 -7.63
C TYR A 213 14.25 6.22 -6.80
N TYR A 214 15.23 5.86 -5.96
CA TYR A 214 15.08 4.74 -5.02
C TYR A 214 13.94 5.00 -4.02
N LEU A 215 13.91 6.21 -3.45
CA LEU A 215 12.84 6.62 -2.54
C LEU A 215 11.46 6.58 -3.19
N MET A 216 11.36 7.03 -4.44
CA MET A 216 10.13 6.97 -5.24
C MET A 216 9.62 5.53 -5.36
N VAL A 217 10.50 4.59 -5.72
CA VAL A 217 10.14 3.17 -5.89
C VAL A 217 9.67 2.57 -4.56
N PHE A 218 10.41 2.78 -3.46
CA PHE A 218 10.00 2.26 -2.16
C PHE A 218 8.69 2.87 -1.68
N ASN A 219 8.47 4.17 -1.88
CA ASN A 219 7.19 4.82 -1.59
C ASN A 219 6.04 4.18 -2.39
N CYS A 220 6.22 3.90 -3.69
CA CYS A 220 5.20 3.23 -4.51
C CYS A 220 4.87 1.83 -3.98
N VAL A 221 5.91 1.03 -3.67
CA VAL A 221 5.74 -0.34 -3.14
C VAL A 221 5.00 -0.32 -1.80
N PHE A 222 5.43 0.52 -0.85
CA PHE A 222 4.79 0.58 0.46
C PHE A 222 3.39 1.20 0.40
N TYR A 223 3.17 2.19 -0.47
CA TYR A 223 1.83 2.71 -0.73
C TYR A 223 0.88 1.61 -1.19
N TRP A 224 1.30 0.76 -2.13
CA TRP A 224 0.50 -0.38 -2.58
C TRP A 224 0.17 -1.38 -1.48
N LEU A 225 1.14 -1.66 -0.62
CA LEU A 225 1.00 -2.66 0.43
C LEU A 225 0.03 -2.19 1.53
N TYR A 226 0.08 -0.90 1.89
CA TYR A 226 -0.57 -0.37 3.08
C TYR A 226 -1.74 0.59 2.81
N SER A 227 -1.69 1.43 1.77
CA SER A 227 -2.66 2.53 1.58
C SER A 227 -3.95 2.13 0.87
N ILE A 228 -3.99 0.96 0.23
CA ILE A 228 -5.22 0.41 -0.37
C ILE A 228 -6.21 0.07 0.75
N PRO A 229 -7.50 0.41 0.62
CA PRO A 229 -8.51 0.15 1.66
C PRO A 229 -8.55 -1.34 2.01
N ARG A 230 -8.39 -1.64 3.31
CA ARG A 230 -8.37 -3.01 3.85
C ARG A 230 -9.21 -3.09 5.10
N LEU A 231 -9.88 -4.23 5.27
CA LEU A 231 -10.67 -4.54 6.46
C LEU A 231 -9.76 -4.85 7.64
N SER A 232 -10.13 -4.38 8.84
CA SER A 232 -9.41 -4.72 10.07
C SER A 232 -9.45 -6.21 10.36
N SER A 233 -8.35 -6.76 10.88
CA SER A 233 -8.24 -8.19 11.25
C SER A 233 -9.10 -8.56 12.46
N PHE A 234 -9.39 -7.58 13.34
CA PHE A 234 -9.99 -7.83 14.64
C PHE A 234 -11.46 -7.39 14.73
N LYS A 235 -11.98 -6.70 13.70
CA LYS A 235 -13.41 -6.42 13.59
C LYS A 235 -14.14 -7.67 13.08
N SER A 236 -15.23 -8.04 13.75
CA SER A 236 -16.07 -9.14 13.32
C SER A 236 -16.55 -8.89 11.89
N LYS A 237 -16.35 -9.86 10.99
CA LYS A 237 -17.07 -9.92 9.72
C LYS A 237 -18.54 -10.15 10.06
N HIS A 238 -19.29 -9.10 10.36
CA HIS A 238 -20.74 -9.25 10.42
C HIS A 238 -21.17 -9.53 8.98
N GLU A 239 -21.46 -10.80 8.69
CA GLU A 239 -22.16 -11.29 7.50
C GLU A 239 -23.62 -10.78 7.45
N ALA A 240 -23.88 -9.60 8.02
CA ALA A 240 -25.10 -8.88 7.73
C ALA A 240 -24.95 -8.38 6.30
N LYS A 241 -25.51 -9.14 5.34
CA LYS A 241 -25.85 -8.72 3.97
C LYS A 241 -25.82 -7.18 3.88
N TYR A 242 -24.69 -6.64 3.42
CA TYR A 242 -24.57 -5.20 3.21
C TYR A 242 -25.69 -4.84 2.23
N HIS A 243 -26.73 -4.15 2.72
CA HIS A 243 -27.83 -3.71 1.87
C HIS A 243 -27.23 -2.68 0.92
N GLY A 244 -26.94 -3.09 -0.32
CA GLY A 244 -26.27 -2.27 -1.33
C GLY A 244 -24.80 -2.56 -1.58
N GLY A 245 -24.17 -3.51 -0.88
CA GLY A 245 -22.78 -3.93 -1.17
C GLY A 245 -21.67 -2.94 -0.77
N GLU A 246 -22.02 -1.79 -0.17
CA GLU A 246 -21.03 -0.84 0.35
C GLU A 246 -20.53 -1.27 1.73
N ILE A 247 -19.20 -1.37 1.85
CA ILE A 247 -18.51 -1.65 3.10
C ILE A 247 -18.50 -0.36 3.93
N PRO A 248 -18.99 -0.36 5.19
CA PRO A 248 -18.92 0.81 6.06
C PRO A 248 -17.47 1.27 6.24
N ASP A 249 -17.23 2.58 6.08
CA ASP A 249 -15.89 3.19 6.22
C ASP A 249 -15.27 2.87 7.59
N ASP A 250 -16.08 2.68 8.62
CA ASP A 250 -15.64 2.29 9.96
C ASP A 250 -14.92 0.94 10.00
N ASN A 251 -15.14 0.02 9.05
CA ASN A 251 -14.50 -1.29 9.06
C ASN A 251 -13.09 -1.29 8.45
N LEU A 252 -12.69 -0.19 7.80
CA LEU A 252 -11.38 -0.03 7.21
C LEU A 252 -10.33 0.26 8.30
N ILE A 253 -9.10 -0.21 8.07
CA ILE A 253 -7.97 0.06 8.98
C ILE A 253 -7.58 1.54 8.94
N LEU A 254 -7.52 2.10 7.74
CA LEU A 254 -7.11 3.48 7.49
C LEU A 254 -8.31 4.38 7.29
N GLY A 255 -8.23 5.59 7.82
CA GLY A 255 -9.20 6.64 7.54
C GLY A 255 -8.81 7.53 6.35
N PRO A 256 -9.64 8.53 6.04
CA PRO A 256 -9.36 9.52 5.01
C PRO A 256 -8.09 10.33 5.27
N LEU A 257 -7.83 10.68 6.53
CA LEU A 257 -6.68 11.49 6.94
C LEU A 257 -5.37 10.75 6.70
N GLU A 258 -5.26 9.49 7.12
CA GLU A 258 -4.05 8.69 6.88
C GLU A 258 -3.82 8.45 5.39
N SER A 259 -4.91 8.20 4.66
CA SER A 259 -4.85 8.02 3.20
C SER A 259 -4.35 9.29 2.51
N CYS A 260 -4.78 10.47 2.96
CA CYS A 260 -4.28 11.75 2.49
C CYS A 260 -2.77 11.89 2.75
N PHE A 261 -2.30 11.64 3.98
CA PHE A 261 -0.87 11.71 4.29
C PHE A 261 -0.04 10.70 3.47
N HIS A 262 -0.54 9.49 3.24
CA HIS A 262 0.10 8.52 2.37
C HIS A 262 0.21 9.03 0.93
N THR A 263 -0.84 9.66 0.40
CA THR A 263 -0.80 10.24 -0.95
C THR A 263 0.14 11.44 -1.05
N LEU A 264 0.16 12.32 -0.04
CA LEU A 264 1.08 13.45 -0.02
C LEU A 264 2.53 12.98 0.01
N ASN A 265 2.83 11.96 0.82
CA ASN A 265 4.17 11.38 0.85
C ASN A 265 4.53 10.66 -0.45
N LEU A 266 3.60 9.94 -1.07
CA LEU A 266 3.84 9.31 -2.37
C LEU A 266 4.23 10.34 -3.44
N LEU A 267 3.49 11.45 -3.53
CA LEU A 267 3.65 12.43 -4.61
C LEU A 267 4.78 13.44 -4.37
N PHE A 268 4.89 13.97 -3.15
CA PHE A 268 5.77 15.12 -2.88
C PHE A 268 7.09 14.73 -2.23
N PHE A 269 7.14 13.65 -1.44
CA PHE A 269 8.35 13.34 -0.68
C PHE A 269 9.59 13.04 -1.56
N PRO A 270 9.49 12.21 -2.63
CA PRO A 270 10.63 12.00 -3.53
C PRO A 270 11.08 13.28 -4.24
N LEU A 271 10.12 14.13 -4.64
CA LEU A 271 10.38 15.40 -5.31
C LEU A 271 11.09 16.39 -4.38
N LEU A 272 10.57 16.59 -3.16
CA LEU A 272 11.19 17.48 -2.17
C LEU A 272 12.59 17.00 -1.79
N PHE A 273 12.77 15.68 -1.66
CA PHE A 273 14.08 15.09 -1.41
C PHE A 273 15.06 15.30 -2.57
N HIS A 274 14.61 15.22 -3.82
CA HIS A 274 15.44 15.55 -4.99
C HIS A 274 15.83 17.03 -5.00
N ILE A 275 14.86 17.92 -4.77
CA ILE A 275 15.12 19.37 -4.69
C ILE A 275 16.13 19.67 -3.59
N ALA A 276 15.97 19.09 -2.40
CA ALA A 276 16.86 19.32 -1.27
C ALA A 276 18.29 18.77 -1.51
N SER A 277 18.40 17.62 -2.18
CA SER A 277 19.71 16.99 -2.46
C SER A 277 20.48 17.62 -3.62
N HIS A 278 19.77 18.12 -4.65
CA HIS A 278 20.36 18.63 -5.89
C HIS A 278 20.07 20.12 -6.15
N TYR A 279 19.76 20.89 -5.10
CA TYR A 279 19.28 22.29 -5.21
C TYR A 279 20.15 23.20 -6.09
N SER A 280 21.47 22.98 -6.12
CA SER A 280 22.41 23.77 -6.90
C SER A 280 22.37 23.49 -8.40
N VAL A 281 21.83 22.34 -8.84
CA VAL A 281 21.89 21.85 -10.24
C VAL A 281 20.50 21.79 -10.88
N ILE A 282 19.43 22.11 -10.16
CA ILE A 282 18.04 21.93 -10.61
C ILE A 282 17.77 22.61 -11.97
N PHE A 283 18.23 23.85 -12.14
CA PHE A 283 17.97 24.65 -13.35
C PHE A 283 19.14 24.66 -14.33
N SER A 284 20.13 23.79 -14.14
CA SER A 284 21.32 23.76 -14.99
C SER A 284 21.06 23.11 -16.35
N SER A 285 20.05 22.23 -16.48
CA SER A 285 19.77 21.52 -17.72
C SER A 285 18.29 21.19 -17.91
N ALA A 286 17.87 20.95 -19.15
CA ALA A 286 16.52 20.43 -19.43
C ALA A 286 16.29 19.03 -18.81
N ALA A 287 17.35 18.24 -18.65
CA ALA A 287 17.27 16.90 -18.05
C ALA A 287 16.99 16.95 -16.54
N SER A 288 17.56 17.92 -15.81
CA SER A 288 17.28 18.11 -14.38
C SER A 288 15.87 18.63 -14.14
N ILE A 289 15.32 19.45 -15.04
CA ILE A 289 13.90 19.85 -15.00
C ILE A 289 13.00 18.65 -15.31
N ALA A 290 13.37 17.81 -16.29
CA ALA A 290 12.64 16.58 -16.58
C ALA A 290 12.61 15.63 -15.37
N ASP A 291 13.70 15.54 -14.59
CA ASP A 291 13.75 14.74 -13.36
C ASP A 291 12.72 15.17 -12.31
N LEU A 292 12.49 16.48 -12.13
CA LEU A 292 11.44 16.98 -11.25
C LEU A 292 10.05 16.52 -11.69
N PHE A 293 9.77 16.63 -12.99
CA PHE A 293 8.49 16.20 -13.54
C PHE A 293 8.30 14.69 -13.44
N LEU A 294 9.33 13.89 -13.73
CA LEU A 294 9.27 12.44 -13.60
C LEU A 294 9.02 12.00 -12.15
N LEU A 295 9.70 12.61 -11.18
CA LEU A 295 9.54 12.29 -9.76
C LEU A 295 8.16 12.64 -9.20
N PHE A 296 7.41 13.54 -9.84
CA PHE A 296 6.02 13.83 -9.47
C PHE A 296 5.00 13.00 -10.27
N PHE A 297 5.14 13.00 -11.60
CA PHE A 297 4.14 12.40 -12.48
C PHE A 297 4.19 10.87 -12.53
N ILE A 298 5.34 10.23 -12.27
CA ILE A 298 5.40 8.77 -12.15
C ILE A 298 4.61 8.28 -10.93
N PRO A 299 4.84 8.78 -9.70
CA PRO A 299 4.00 8.42 -8.55
C PRO A 299 2.53 8.79 -8.73
N PHE A 300 2.25 9.89 -9.45
CA PHE A 300 0.89 10.28 -9.76
C PHE A 300 0.19 9.29 -10.71
N LEU A 301 0.85 8.85 -11.80
CA LEU A 301 0.34 7.79 -12.66
C LEU A 301 0.13 6.48 -11.88
N PHE A 302 1.08 6.14 -11.02
CA PHE A 302 0.97 4.98 -10.15
C PHE A 302 -0.23 5.08 -9.20
N GLN A 303 -0.48 6.25 -8.61
CA GLN A 303 -1.64 6.52 -7.76
C GLN A 303 -2.96 6.36 -8.52
N LEU A 304 -3.02 6.89 -9.75
CA LEU A 304 -4.19 6.75 -10.61
C LEU A 304 -4.43 5.29 -11.02
N TYR A 305 -3.38 4.52 -11.26
CA TYR A 305 -3.49 3.08 -11.46
C TYR A 305 -3.98 2.38 -10.18
N ALA A 306 -3.41 2.69 -9.01
CA ALA A 306 -3.82 2.14 -7.72
C ALA A 306 -5.27 2.48 -7.36
N SER A 307 -5.81 3.58 -7.89
CA SER A 307 -7.22 3.93 -7.74
C SER A 307 -8.18 2.89 -8.33
N THR A 308 -7.73 2.06 -9.28
CA THR A 308 -8.52 0.91 -9.80
C THR A 308 -8.87 -0.08 -8.68
N ARG A 309 -8.05 -0.13 -7.64
CA ARG A 309 -8.23 -0.95 -6.43
C ARG A 309 -8.75 -0.15 -5.23
N GLY A 310 -9.24 1.06 -5.47
CA GLY A 310 -9.84 1.89 -4.43
C GLY A 310 -8.86 2.78 -3.66
N ALA A 311 -7.63 3.03 -4.11
CA ALA A 311 -6.69 3.92 -3.39
C ALA A 311 -7.21 5.38 -3.18
N LEU A 312 -8.13 5.84 -4.03
CA LEU A 312 -8.75 7.16 -3.98
C LEU A 312 -10.17 7.15 -3.36
N TRP A 313 -10.52 6.08 -2.63
CA TRP A 313 -11.84 5.90 -2.00
C TRP A 313 -12.26 7.09 -1.10
N TRP A 314 -11.30 7.76 -0.51
CA TRP A 314 -11.50 8.88 0.41
C TRP A 314 -11.76 10.23 -0.28
N VAL A 315 -11.49 10.36 -1.58
CA VAL A 315 -11.62 11.63 -2.32
C VAL A 315 -13.05 11.82 -2.83
N THR A 316 -13.64 10.80 -3.44
CA THR A 316 -15.03 10.83 -3.86
C THR A 316 -15.58 9.41 -3.92
N LYS A 317 -16.83 9.24 -3.48
CA LYS A 317 -17.55 7.96 -3.54
C LYS A 317 -18.20 7.72 -4.91
N ASN A 318 -18.28 8.74 -5.76
CA ASN A 318 -18.94 8.66 -7.06
C ASN A 318 -18.03 7.95 -8.08
N PRO A 319 -18.40 6.75 -8.59
CA PRO A 319 -17.55 5.97 -9.48
C PRO A 319 -17.31 6.66 -10.83
N ASN A 320 -18.31 7.38 -11.35
CA ASN A 320 -18.20 8.12 -12.61
C ASN A 320 -17.20 9.28 -12.51
N GLN A 321 -17.21 10.01 -11.40
CA GLN A 321 -16.25 11.08 -11.15
C GLN A 321 -14.83 10.53 -10.99
N LEU A 322 -14.65 9.42 -10.24
CA LEU A 322 -13.34 8.75 -10.14
C LEU A 322 -12.81 8.29 -11.50
N HIS A 323 -13.68 7.72 -12.34
CA HIS A 323 -13.28 7.31 -13.68
C HIS A 323 -12.84 8.49 -14.54
N SER A 324 -13.61 9.60 -14.53
CA SER A 324 -13.25 10.81 -15.26
C SER A 324 -11.92 11.39 -14.78
N ILE A 325 -11.71 11.48 -13.46
CA ILE A 325 -10.45 11.97 -12.86
C ILE A 325 -9.28 11.08 -13.30
N ARG A 326 -9.46 9.75 -13.24
CA ARG A 326 -8.42 8.79 -13.62
C ARG A 326 -8.00 8.93 -15.08
N VAL A 327 -8.97 8.99 -15.99
CA VAL A 327 -8.69 9.03 -17.43
C VAL A 327 -8.09 10.38 -17.83
N VAL A 328 -8.68 11.49 -17.40
CA VAL A 328 -8.21 12.84 -17.78
C VAL A 328 -6.84 13.12 -17.19
N ASN A 329 -6.68 12.96 -15.86
CA ASN A 329 -5.40 13.23 -15.22
C ASN A 329 -4.33 12.20 -15.60
N GLY A 330 -4.75 10.95 -15.88
CA GLY A 330 -3.86 9.89 -16.35
C GLY A 330 -3.32 10.20 -17.74
N ALA A 331 -4.16 10.68 -18.66
CA ALA A 331 -3.72 11.08 -19.99
C ALA A 331 -2.71 12.24 -19.95
N VAL A 332 -3.01 13.29 -19.17
CA VAL A 332 -2.10 14.44 -18.99
C VAL A 332 -0.76 13.99 -18.39
N ALA A 333 -0.81 13.21 -17.31
CA ALA A 333 0.40 12.72 -16.65
C ALA A 333 1.24 11.81 -17.56
N LEU A 334 0.60 10.97 -18.38
CA LEU A 334 1.27 10.09 -19.33
C LEU A 334 2.00 10.91 -20.40
N VAL A 335 1.36 11.93 -20.97
CA VAL A 335 1.99 12.85 -21.94
C VAL A 335 3.25 13.49 -21.33
N VAL A 336 3.14 14.05 -20.12
CA VAL A 336 4.28 14.70 -19.46
C VAL A 336 5.41 13.71 -19.21
N VAL A 337 5.12 12.53 -18.67
CA VAL A 337 6.14 11.49 -18.41
C VAL A 337 6.84 11.06 -19.70
N VAL A 338 6.08 10.84 -20.78
CA VAL A 338 6.64 10.44 -22.08
C VAL A 338 7.58 11.52 -22.62
N ILE A 339 7.16 12.79 -22.63
CA ILE A 339 8.01 13.91 -23.07
C ILE A 339 9.29 14.00 -22.22
N CYS A 340 9.18 13.85 -20.90
CA CYS A 340 10.35 13.89 -20.02
C CYS A 340 11.31 12.73 -20.27
N LEU A 341 10.80 11.51 -20.51
CA LEU A 341 11.62 10.35 -20.88
C LEU A 341 12.25 10.51 -22.26
N GLU A 342 11.56 11.14 -23.21
CA GLU A 342 12.13 11.45 -24.54
C GLU A 342 13.33 12.38 -24.43
N VAL A 343 13.19 13.48 -23.70
CA VAL A 343 14.28 14.45 -23.50
C VAL A 343 15.46 13.80 -22.77
N ARG A 344 15.19 13.07 -21.66
CA ARG A 344 16.23 12.55 -20.78
C ARG A 344 16.89 11.26 -21.26
N VAL A 345 16.12 10.37 -21.88
CA VAL A 345 16.61 9.03 -22.25
C VAL A 345 16.82 8.97 -23.76
N VAL A 346 15.78 9.24 -24.55
CA VAL A 346 15.83 9.00 -25.99
C VAL A 346 16.80 9.96 -26.69
N PHE A 347 16.61 11.26 -26.54
CA PHE A 347 17.45 12.24 -27.23
C PHE A 347 18.81 12.43 -26.57
N HIS A 348 18.87 12.43 -25.24
CA HIS A 348 20.13 12.63 -24.53
C HIS A 348 21.06 11.40 -24.60
N SER A 349 20.54 10.18 -24.41
CA SER A 349 21.37 8.96 -24.39
C SER A 349 21.37 8.20 -25.72
N PHE A 350 20.24 8.13 -26.41
CA PHE A 350 20.08 7.32 -27.63
C PHE A 350 20.02 8.13 -28.93
N GLY A 351 20.21 9.46 -28.89
CA GLY A 351 20.07 10.32 -30.06
C GLY A 351 21.00 9.93 -31.22
N ARG A 352 22.15 9.32 -30.94
CA ARG A 352 23.10 8.84 -31.95
C ARG A 352 22.61 7.63 -32.75
N TYR A 353 21.63 6.88 -32.25
CA TYR A 353 21.09 5.68 -32.91
C TYR A 353 19.87 5.98 -33.78
N ILE A 354 19.37 7.22 -33.74
CA ILE A 354 18.21 7.62 -34.54
C ILE A 354 18.69 7.93 -35.96
N GLN A 355 18.21 7.16 -36.93
CA GLN A 355 18.63 7.28 -38.32
C GLN A 355 17.92 8.40 -39.09
N VAL A 356 16.77 8.85 -38.58
CA VAL A 356 15.94 9.88 -39.22
C VAL A 356 16.47 11.28 -38.91
N PRO A 357 16.63 12.17 -39.90
CA PRO A 357 17.07 13.55 -39.65
C PRO A 357 15.98 14.38 -38.94
N PRO A 358 16.36 15.41 -38.16
CA PRO A 358 15.43 16.42 -37.65
C PRO A 358 14.71 17.15 -38.79
N PRO A 359 13.42 17.52 -38.66
CA PRO A 359 12.56 17.46 -37.46
C PRO A 359 11.71 16.19 -37.33
N LEU A 360 11.75 15.28 -38.31
CA LEU A 360 10.89 14.09 -38.36
C LEU A 360 11.22 13.08 -37.25
N ASN A 361 12.46 13.08 -36.76
CA ASN A 361 12.87 12.26 -35.61
C ASN A 361 12.01 12.53 -34.37
N TYR A 362 11.73 13.80 -34.04
CA TYR A 362 10.93 14.18 -32.88
C TYR A 362 9.51 13.65 -33.01
N LEU A 363 8.88 13.88 -34.16
CA LEU A 363 7.50 13.43 -34.40
C LEU A 363 7.39 11.91 -34.30
N LEU A 364 8.25 11.16 -35.00
CA LEU A 364 8.15 9.69 -35.04
C LEU A 364 8.48 9.06 -33.69
N VAL A 365 9.46 9.58 -32.97
CA VAL A 365 9.78 9.13 -31.60
C VAL A 365 8.57 9.38 -30.69
N THR A 366 7.99 10.58 -30.72
CA THR A 366 6.83 10.91 -29.87
C THR A 366 5.61 10.06 -30.22
N VAL A 367 5.31 9.85 -31.50
CA VAL A 367 4.22 8.95 -31.93
C VAL A 367 4.47 7.54 -31.39
N THR A 368 5.70 7.05 -31.47
CA THR A 368 6.04 5.69 -31.02
C THR A 368 5.92 5.55 -29.51
N MET A 369 6.53 6.47 -28.74
CA MET A 369 6.56 6.43 -27.29
C MET A 369 5.19 6.71 -26.68
N LEU A 370 4.51 7.77 -27.12
CA LEU A 370 3.19 8.14 -26.62
C LEU A 370 2.13 7.13 -27.02
N GLY A 371 2.18 6.65 -28.27
CA GLY A 371 1.27 5.63 -28.76
C GLY A 371 1.46 4.29 -28.04
N GLY A 372 2.71 3.86 -27.82
CA GLY A 372 3.01 2.67 -27.03
C GLY A 372 2.55 2.79 -25.57
N ALA A 373 2.86 3.91 -24.91
CA ALA A 373 2.46 4.16 -23.54
C ALA A 373 0.94 4.25 -23.36
N SER A 374 0.24 4.94 -24.27
CA SER A 374 -1.22 5.04 -24.25
C SER A 374 -1.90 3.70 -24.50
N GLY A 375 -1.36 2.87 -25.41
CA GLY A 375 -1.81 1.49 -25.61
C GLY A 375 -1.67 0.64 -24.35
N ALA A 376 -0.49 0.68 -23.72
CA ALA A 376 -0.26 -0.03 -22.46
C ALA A 376 -1.19 0.45 -21.33
N ALA A 377 -1.43 1.76 -21.23
CA ALA A 377 -2.34 2.34 -20.24
C ALA A 377 -3.80 1.92 -20.49
N ALA A 378 -4.27 1.95 -21.75
CA ALA A 378 -5.60 1.51 -22.12
C ALA A 378 -5.85 0.04 -21.79
N TYR A 379 -4.83 -0.82 -22.00
CA TYR A 379 -4.88 -2.22 -21.58
C TYR A 379 -4.90 -2.37 -20.06
N ALA A 380 -4.00 -1.69 -19.34
CA ALA A 380 -3.88 -1.78 -17.88
C ALA A 380 -5.15 -1.32 -17.14
N VAL A 381 -5.90 -0.36 -17.71
CA VAL A 381 -7.16 0.14 -17.15
C VAL A 381 -8.37 -0.67 -17.63
N GLY A 382 -8.19 -1.58 -18.59
CA GLY A 382 -9.27 -2.43 -19.12
C GLY A 382 -10.25 -1.70 -20.03
N MET A 383 -9.80 -0.66 -20.74
CA MET A 383 -10.64 0.11 -21.68
C MET A 383 -10.91 -0.63 -23.00
N ILE A 384 -10.21 -1.74 -23.24
CA ILE A 384 -10.34 -2.58 -24.43
C ILE A 384 -11.36 -3.68 -24.14
N SER A 385 -12.65 -3.37 -24.29
CA SER A 385 -13.75 -4.30 -24.02
C SER A 385 -14.64 -4.59 -25.24
N ASN A 386 -14.63 -3.72 -26.25
CA ASN A 386 -15.57 -3.76 -27.37
C ASN A 386 -14.82 -3.93 -28.71
N ALA A 387 -15.50 -4.47 -29.72
CA ALA A 387 -14.94 -4.67 -31.06
C ALA A 387 -14.36 -3.38 -31.68
N PHE A 388 -15.01 -2.24 -31.45
CA PHE A 388 -14.52 -0.95 -31.92
C PHE A 388 -13.23 -0.51 -31.21
N SER A 389 -13.14 -0.67 -29.88
CA SER A 389 -11.92 -0.33 -29.14
C SER A 389 -10.77 -1.28 -29.41
N SER A 390 -11.05 -2.56 -29.72
CA SER A 390 -10.01 -3.48 -30.19
C SER A 390 -9.49 -3.11 -31.58
N VAL A 391 -10.37 -2.72 -32.52
CA VAL A 391 -9.94 -2.27 -33.86
C VAL A 391 -9.08 -1.01 -33.75
N ALA A 392 -9.54 -0.01 -33.00
CA ALA A 392 -8.78 1.22 -32.76
C ALA A 392 -7.41 0.96 -32.09
N PHE A 393 -7.36 0.01 -31.15
CA PHE A 393 -6.11 -0.41 -30.53
C PHE A 393 -5.16 -1.06 -31.55
N THR A 394 -5.66 -1.95 -32.40
CA THR A 394 -4.83 -2.62 -33.43
C THR A 394 -4.31 -1.64 -34.47
N THR A 395 -5.12 -0.69 -34.93
CA THR A 395 -4.67 0.31 -35.92
C THR A 395 -3.62 1.24 -35.32
N LEU A 396 -3.81 1.70 -34.09
CA LEU A 396 -2.83 2.51 -33.37
C LEU A 396 -1.52 1.73 -33.17
N ALA A 397 -1.59 0.45 -32.80
CA ALA A 397 -0.41 -0.40 -32.65
C ALA A 397 0.38 -0.52 -33.97
N VAL A 398 -0.29 -0.71 -35.11
CA VAL A 398 0.37 -0.77 -36.43
C VAL A 398 1.07 0.55 -36.75
N ILE A 399 0.43 1.70 -36.53
CA ILE A 399 1.02 3.02 -36.78
C ILE A 399 2.24 3.25 -35.89
N VAL A 400 2.13 2.92 -34.60
CA VAL A 400 3.22 3.02 -33.62
C VAL A 400 4.40 2.13 -33.99
N SER A 401 4.13 0.87 -34.37
CA SER A 401 5.18 -0.06 -34.81
C SER A 401 5.86 0.40 -36.10
N ALA A 402 5.11 0.93 -37.07
CA ALA A 402 5.67 1.47 -38.30
C ALA A 402 6.55 2.69 -38.01
N ALA A 403 6.09 3.63 -37.17
CA ALA A 403 6.88 4.80 -36.76
C ALA A 403 8.17 4.38 -36.04
N GLY A 404 8.10 3.41 -35.12
CA GLY A 404 9.26 2.89 -34.40
C GLY A 404 10.27 2.19 -35.32
N ALA A 405 9.79 1.40 -36.30
CA ALA A 405 10.64 0.75 -37.28
C ALA A 405 11.42 1.76 -38.14
N ILE A 406 10.77 2.86 -38.54
CA ILE A 406 11.41 3.94 -39.30
C ILE A 406 12.47 4.65 -38.44
N VAL A 407 12.20 4.91 -37.16
CA VAL A 407 13.16 5.57 -36.23
C VAL A 407 14.43 4.75 -36.04
N VAL A 408 14.29 3.43 -35.88
CA VAL A 408 15.42 2.49 -35.70
C VAL A 408 16.15 2.24 -37.03
N GLY A 409 15.52 2.54 -38.16
CA GLY A 409 16.08 2.37 -39.49
C GLY A 409 16.02 0.94 -39.99
N PHE A 410 14.89 0.26 -39.73
CA PHE A 410 14.61 -1.03 -40.35
C PHE A 410 14.66 -0.86 -41.88
N PRO A 411 15.41 -1.69 -42.61
CA PRO A 411 15.47 -1.57 -44.05
C PRO A 411 14.09 -1.88 -44.62
N ILE A 412 13.48 -0.89 -45.29
CA ILE A 412 12.23 -1.06 -46.04
C ILE A 412 12.60 -1.79 -47.33
N VAL A 413 13.03 -3.04 -47.22
CA VAL A 413 13.19 -3.93 -48.37
C VAL A 413 11.85 -4.64 -48.52
N VAL A 414 10.95 -3.99 -49.25
CA VAL A 414 9.95 -4.72 -50.03
C VAL A 414 10.67 -5.00 -51.35
N ASP A 415 11.47 -6.07 -51.38
CA ASP A 415 11.86 -6.67 -52.65
C ASP A 415 10.57 -7.24 -53.24
N CYS A 416 9.90 -6.43 -54.05
CA CYS A 416 9.04 -6.97 -55.10
C CYS A 416 9.96 -7.83 -55.98
N PHE A 417 9.86 -9.15 -55.82
CA PHE A 417 10.35 -10.09 -56.82
C PHE A 417 9.84 -9.63 -58.19
N ALA A 418 10.77 -9.15 -59.02
CA ALA A 418 10.57 -8.88 -60.44
C ALA A 418 11.16 -10.04 -61.24
#